data_AF-A0A936JPK9-F1
#
_entry.id   AF-A0A936JPK9-F1
#
_cell.length_a   1.000
_cell.length_b   1.000
_cell.length_c   1.000
_cell.angle_alpha   90.00
_cell.angle_beta   90.00
_cell.angle_gamma   90.00
#
_symmetry.space_group_name_H-M   'P 1'
#
loop_
_entity.id
_entity.type
_entity.pdbx_description
1 polymer ?
#
loop_
_entity_poly.entity_id
_entity_poly.type
_entity_poly.pdbx_seq_one_letter_code
_entity_poly.pdbx_strand_id
1 'polypeptide(L)'
;MMGAWGPALGTTAVVLGLFGCGRPATKADCDAILDKSAEIELKAQNVTDPAEVQKRTEAVRAAQGEQLLAKCIGRRVTDKAMQCVRLATTADQVDRCLD
;
A
#
# COMPACT_ATOMS: atom_id res chain seq x y z
N MET A 1 -2.94 23.23 28.42
CA MET A 1 -2.88 22.80 29.82
C MET A 1 -3.16 21.32 29.84
N MET A 2 -2.14 20.53 30.20
CA MET A 2 -2.05 19.08 30.03
C MET A 2 -2.93 18.35 31.04
N GLY A 3 -3.77 17.43 30.56
CA GLY A 3 -4.40 16.39 31.37
C GLY A 3 -3.63 15.09 31.20
N ALA A 4 -2.72 14.82 32.14
CA ALA A 4 -1.94 13.60 32.22
C ALA A 4 -2.71 12.57 33.06
N TRP A 5 -3.10 11.44 32.47
CA TRP A 5 -3.40 10.18 33.18
C TRP A 5 -2.75 9.01 32.42
N GLY A 6 -1.76 8.39 33.05
CA GLY A 6 -1.42 6.96 32.94
C GLY A 6 -1.33 6.40 34.37
N PRO A 7 -1.04 5.10 34.62
CA PRO A 7 -0.48 4.10 33.70
C PRO A 7 -1.05 2.66 33.84
N ALA A 8 -0.42 1.72 33.12
CA ALA A 8 -0.33 0.27 33.37
C ALA A 8 -1.48 -0.65 32.91
N LEU A 9 -1.23 -1.46 31.87
CA LEU A 9 -1.05 -2.92 31.97
C LEU A 9 -0.97 -3.56 30.57
N GLY A 10 0.22 -4.08 30.25
CA GLY A 10 0.41 -5.30 29.47
C GLY A 10 -0.27 -5.45 28.12
N THR A 11 0.41 -5.06 27.05
CA THR A 11 0.52 -5.94 25.89
C THR A 11 1.86 -5.73 25.22
N THR A 12 2.72 -6.71 25.39
CA THR A 12 3.98 -6.87 24.66
C THR A 12 3.67 -6.86 23.16
N ALA A 13 3.76 -5.71 22.52
CA ALA A 13 3.68 -5.62 21.06
C ALA A 13 4.99 -6.18 20.51
N VAL A 14 4.94 -7.49 20.26
CA VAL A 14 5.80 -8.33 19.44
C VAL A 14 6.87 -7.54 18.68
N VAL A 15 8.13 -7.73 19.10
CA VAL A 15 9.28 -7.53 18.22
C VAL A 15 9.11 -8.49 17.06
N LEU A 16 8.44 -8.06 15.99
CA LEU A 16 8.38 -8.78 14.73
C LEU A 16 9.78 -8.70 14.10
N GLY A 17 10.57 -9.71 14.45
CA GLY A 17 11.87 -9.98 13.87
C GLY A 17 11.80 -10.20 12.35
N LEU A 18 13.01 -10.21 11.80
CA LEU A 18 13.35 -10.40 10.39
C LEU A 18 12.97 -9.20 9.53
N PHE A 19 13.85 -8.20 9.54
CA PHE A 19 14.17 -7.48 8.31
C PHE A 19 14.69 -8.52 7.31
N GLY A 20 13.79 -9.24 6.66
CA GLY A 20 14.13 -9.95 5.44
C GLY A 20 14.76 -8.92 4.52
N CYS A 21 15.97 -9.19 4.04
CA CYS A 21 16.58 -8.37 3.02
C CYS A 21 15.58 -8.30 1.86
N GLY A 22 14.89 -7.16 1.73
CA GLY A 22 13.80 -7.03 0.78
C GLY A 22 14.27 -7.41 -0.62
N ARG A 23 13.39 -8.02 -1.40
CA ARG A 23 13.67 -8.41 -2.77
C ARG A 23 13.39 -7.22 -3.70
N PRO A 24 14.04 -7.17 -4.87
CA PRO A 24 13.60 -6.26 -5.91
C PRO A 24 12.13 -6.52 -6.25
N ALA A 25 11.35 -5.46 -6.37
CA ALA A 25 9.96 -5.51 -6.78
C ALA A 25 9.88 -6.09 -8.19
N THR A 26 9.04 -7.11 -8.34
CA THR A 26 8.70 -7.68 -9.63
C THR A 26 7.58 -6.88 -10.27
N LYS A 27 7.32 -7.14 -11.56
CA LYS A 27 6.16 -6.56 -12.25
C LYS A 27 4.85 -6.81 -11.49
N ALA A 28 4.65 -8.04 -10.99
CA ALA A 28 3.45 -8.41 -10.25
C ALA A 28 3.28 -7.63 -8.93
N ASP A 29 4.38 -7.31 -8.22
CA ASP A 29 4.30 -6.50 -7.01
C ASP A 29 3.87 -5.07 -7.34
N CYS A 30 4.47 -4.50 -8.37
CA CYS A 30 4.16 -3.16 -8.81
C CYS A 30 2.74 -3.05 -9.36
N ASP A 31 2.28 -4.05 -10.10
CA ASP A 31 0.89 -4.17 -10.54
C ASP A 31 -0.07 -4.14 -9.34
N ALA A 32 0.21 -4.92 -8.30
CA ALA A 32 -0.64 -4.97 -7.11
C ALA A 32 -0.64 -3.64 -6.31
N ILE A 33 0.49 -2.95 -6.23
CA ILE A 33 0.57 -1.62 -5.63
C ILE A 33 -0.27 -0.62 -6.42
N LEU A 34 -0.16 -0.63 -7.74
CA LEU A 34 -0.89 0.29 -8.61
C LEU A 34 -2.40 0.07 -8.55
N ASP A 35 -2.86 -1.18 -8.59
CA ASP A 35 -4.28 -1.48 -8.47
C ASP A 35 -4.83 -0.98 -7.13
N LYS A 36 -4.08 -1.20 -6.05
CA LYS A 36 -4.48 -0.76 -4.72
C LYS A 36 -4.54 0.76 -4.60
N SER A 37 -3.53 1.45 -5.10
CA SER A 37 -3.51 2.92 -5.11
C SER A 37 -4.64 3.50 -5.96
N ALA A 38 -4.91 2.92 -7.13
CA ALA A 38 -6.04 3.32 -7.98
C ALA A 38 -7.39 3.08 -7.28
N GLU A 39 -7.58 1.92 -6.66
CA GLU A 39 -8.78 1.61 -5.88
C GLU A 39 -9.01 2.64 -4.76
N ILE A 40 -7.96 2.98 -4.01
CA ILE A 40 -8.01 3.97 -2.92
C ILE A 40 -8.38 5.35 -3.45
N GLU A 41 -7.73 5.80 -4.53
CA GLU A 41 -7.98 7.11 -5.15
C GLU A 41 -9.42 7.22 -5.67
N LEU A 42 -9.91 6.16 -6.32
CA LEU A 42 -11.28 6.10 -6.81
C LEU A 42 -12.31 6.15 -5.67
N LYS A 43 -12.06 5.41 -4.58
CA LYS A 43 -12.88 5.47 -3.37
C LYS A 43 -12.86 6.86 -2.73
N ALA A 44 -11.71 7.53 -2.70
CA ALA A 44 -11.59 8.90 -2.20
C ALA A 44 -12.41 9.89 -3.05
N GLN A 45 -12.58 9.61 -4.35
CA GLN A 45 -13.44 10.37 -5.27
C GLN A 45 -14.92 9.94 -5.21
N ASN A 46 -15.34 9.17 -4.20
CA ASN A 46 -16.68 8.59 -4.06
C ASN A 46 -17.08 7.60 -5.17
N VAL A 47 -16.12 7.14 -5.99
CA VAL A 47 -16.34 6.02 -6.92
C VAL A 47 -16.23 4.72 -6.13
N THR A 48 -17.38 4.20 -5.70
CA THR A 48 -17.47 3.02 -4.82
C THR A 48 -18.12 1.83 -5.50
N ASP A 49 -18.73 2.02 -6.67
CA ASP A 49 -19.26 0.92 -7.48
C ASP A 49 -18.10 0.03 -7.96
N PRO A 50 -18.05 -1.25 -7.57
CA PRO A 50 -16.94 -2.14 -7.92
C PRO A 50 -16.73 -2.27 -9.44
N ALA A 51 -17.77 -2.17 -10.25
CA ALA A 51 -17.65 -2.23 -11.71
C ALA A 51 -16.95 -0.97 -12.28
N GLU A 52 -17.33 0.21 -11.79
CA GLU A 52 -16.72 1.48 -12.19
C GLU A 52 -15.28 1.60 -11.66
N VAL A 53 -15.01 1.10 -10.45
CA VAL A 53 -13.66 1.03 -9.88
C VAL A 53 -12.75 0.18 -10.76
N GLN A 54 -13.18 -1.04 -11.14
CA GLN A 54 -12.40 -1.88 -12.04
C GLN A 54 -12.12 -1.19 -13.37
N LYS A 55 -13.16 -0.67 -14.03
CA LYS A 55 -13.04 -0.01 -15.32
C LYS A 55 -12.05 1.17 -15.30
N ARG A 56 -12.08 1.99 -14.25
CA ARG A 56 -11.19 3.14 -14.12
C ARG A 56 -9.76 2.73 -13.75
N THR A 57 -9.60 1.74 -12.88
CA THR A 57 -8.28 1.18 -12.57
C THR A 57 -7.64 0.61 -13.84
N GLU A 58 -8.38 -0.13 -14.66
CA GLU A 58 -7.91 -0.62 -15.95
C GLU A 58 -7.53 0.51 -16.91
N ALA A 59 -8.32 1.58 -16.96
CA ALA A 59 -8.00 2.75 -17.78
C ALA A 59 -6.70 3.45 -17.35
N VAL A 60 -6.48 3.63 -16.04
CA VAL A 60 -5.22 4.19 -15.51
C VAL A 60 -4.05 3.26 -15.81
N ARG A 61 -4.23 1.95 -15.62
CA ARG A 61 -3.25 0.92 -15.94
C ARG A 61 -2.88 0.93 -17.43
N ALA A 62 -3.85 1.09 -18.32
CA ALA A 62 -3.60 1.18 -19.76
C ALA A 62 -2.90 2.49 -20.16
N ALA A 63 -3.25 3.62 -19.54
CA ALA A 63 -2.72 4.93 -19.90
C ALA A 63 -1.32 5.20 -19.31
N GLN A 64 -1.06 4.73 -18.09
CA GLN A 64 0.13 5.12 -17.30
C GLN A 64 0.86 3.94 -16.65
N GLY A 65 0.32 2.72 -16.75
CA GLY A 65 0.87 1.55 -16.08
C GLY A 65 2.33 1.29 -16.43
N GLU A 66 2.71 1.35 -17.70
CA GLU A 66 4.11 1.09 -18.11
C GLU A 66 5.11 2.07 -17.48
N GLN A 67 4.78 3.37 -17.42
CA GLN A 67 5.65 4.37 -16.82
C GLN A 67 5.76 4.20 -15.29
N LEU A 68 4.66 3.81 -14.65
CA LEU A 68 4.63 3.58 -13.21
C LEU A 68 5.37 2.28 -12.84
N LEU A 69 5.19 1.23 -13.64
CA LEU A 69 5.92 -0.02 -13.52
C LEU A 69 7.43 0.19 -13.68
N ALA A 70 7.87 0.98 -14.67
CA ALA A 70 9.28 1.28 -14.87
C ALA A 70 9.94 1.95 -13.66
N LYS A 71 9.19 2.76 -12.90
CA LYS A 71 9.67 3.42 -11.66
C LYS A 71 9.60 2.52 -10.42
N CYS A 72 8.76 1.50 -10.45
CA CYS A 72 8.55 0.60 -9.32
C CYS A 72 9.44 -0.65 -9.38
N ILE A 73 9.61 -1.25 -10.56
CA ILE A 73 10.37 -2.50 -10.73
C ILE A 73 11.82 -2.28 -10.26
N GLY A 74 12.32 -3.22 -9.45
CA GLY A 74 13.65 -3.14 -8.86
C GLY A 74 13.75 -2.34 -7.56
N ARG A 75 12.72 -1.58 -7.16
CA ARG A 75 12.67 -1.01 -5.80
C ARG A 75 12.66 -2.13 -4.76
N ARG A 76 13.31 -1.91 -3.61
CA ARG A 76 13.33 -2.91 -2.54
C ARG A 76 11.95 -2.98 -1.90
N VAL A 77 11.34 -4.16 -1.91
CA VAL A 77 10.08 -4.46 -1.22
C VAL A 77 10.21 -5.71 -0.38
N THR A 78 9.41 -5.80 0.68
CA THR A 78 9.32 -7.01 1.53
C THR A 78 7.92 -7.60 1.42
N ASP A 79 7.78 -8.89 1.72
CA ASP A 79 6.46 -9.52 1.73
C ASP A 79 5.53 -8.89 2.79
N LYS A 80 6.11 -8.40 3.89
CA LYS A 80 5.41 -7.62 4.92
C LYS A 80 4.91 -6.28 4.38
N ALA A 81 5.74 -5.57 3.61
CA ALA A 81 5.32 -4.34 2.92
C ALA A 81 4.15 -4.61 1.98
N MET A 82 4.22 -5.68 1.19
CA MET A 82 3.12 -6.07 0.29
C MET A 82 1.84 -6.47 1.04
N GLN A 83 1.95 -7.10 2.21
CA GLN A 83 0.80 -7.34 3.09
C GLN A 83 0.20 -6.03 3.61
N CYS A 84 1.04 -5.09 4.03
CA CYS A 84 0.61 -3.75 4.47
C CYS A 84 -0.14 -3.01 3.36
N VAL A 85 0.39 -2.99 2.13
CA VAL A 85 -0.27 -2.36 0.97
C VAL A 85 -1.66 -2.95 0.74
N ARG A 86 -1.82 -4.28 0.78
CA ARG A 86 -3.14 -4.93 0.59
C ARG A 86 -4.20 -4.45 1.59
N LEU A 87 -3.78 -4.12 2.81
CA LEU A 87 -4.65 -3.66 3.89
C LEU A 87 -4.82 -2.13 3.91
N ALA A 88 -4.00 -1.39 3.18
CA ALA A 88 -4.04 0.06 3.15
C ALA A 88 -5.40 0.59 2.66
N THR A 89 -5.88 1.66 3.28
CA THR A 89 -7.14 2.33 2.90
C THR A 89 -6.93 3.75 2.39
N THR A 90 -5.70 4.28 2.45
CA THR A 90 -5.32 5.62 1.98
C THR A 90 -3.98 5.59 1.26
N ALA A 91 -3.74 6.56 0.37
CA ALA A 91 -2.47 6.65 -0.37
C ALA A 91 -1.27 6.80 0.58
N ASP A 92 -1.40 7.64 1.61
CA ASP A 92 -0.38 7.79 2.66
C ASP A 92 -0.07 6.48 3.41
N GLN A 93 -1.04 5.56 3.53
CA GLN A 93 -0.75 4.24 4.10
C GLN A 93 0.08 3.40 3.15
N VAL A 94 -0.21 3.42 1.84
CA VAL A 94 0.59 2.71 0.83
C VAL A 94 2.03 3.19 0.84
N ASP A 95 2.25 4.51 0.90
CA ASP A 95 3.59 5.10 0.96
C ASP A 95 4.34 4.65 2.23
N ARG A 96 3.70 4.74 3.41
CA ARG A 96 4.29 4.25 4.67
C ARG A 96 4.55 2.75 4.69
N CYS A 97 3.88 1.96 3.87
CA CYS A 97 4.17 0.53 3.74
C CYS A 97 5.46 0.27 2.94
N LEU A 98 5.87 1.22 2.08
CA LEU A 98 6.95 1.06 1.10
C LEU A 98 8.20 1.91 1.41
N ASP A 99 8.14 2.75 2.45
CA ASP A 99 9.29 3.41 3.11
C ASP A 99 10.11 2.44 3.97
#